data_AF-A0A1G7GMC0-F1
#
_entry.id   AF-A0A1G7GMC0-F1
#
_cell.length_a   1.000
_cell.length_b   1.000
_cell.length_c   1.000
_cell.angle_alpha   90.00
_cell.angle_beta   90.00
_cell.angle_gamma   90.00
#
_symmetry.space_group_name_H-M   'P 1'
#
loop_
_entity.id
_entity.type
_entity.pdbx_description
1 polymer ?
#
loop_
_entity_poly.entity_id
_entity_poly.type
_entity_poly.pdbx_seq_one_letter_code
_entity_poly.pdbx_strand_id
1 'polypeptide(L)'
;MADFNEIRDYAEERGTYNFLSRFLRSGNVMNKLFWTALAAVIGIGLFIFIIHGALNQDSKLTWNKVKPGDRLYAYDGFFKDTILTEFTPFRLLKPIAASDIDTMKIQEWEKVKLKAQLDTSLKPQLVTAEITYKVDSLFKSKSSFVGIYVGKDSIHESGFIDHWYIFKPAFKKPSHYLLDIPKGYILSNDNYYMDASDARLEEAPQFKK
;
A
#
# COMPACT_ATOMS: atom_id res chain seq x y z
N MET A 1 18.22 -51.96 -69.28
CA MET A 1 17.91 -50.51 -69.21
C MET A 1 16.70 -50.39 -68.32
N ALA A 2 16.87 -49.92 -67.08
CA ALA A 2 15.75 -49.66 -66.19
C ALA A 2 15.01 -48.41 -66.69
N ASP A 3 13.68 -48.49 -66.76
CA ASP A 3 12.80 -47.46 -67.29
C ASP A 3 12.88 -46.21 -66.39
N PHE A 4 13.12 -45.06 -66.99
CA PHE A 4 13.26 -43.77 -66.30
C PHE A 4 11.97 -43.39 -65.56
N ASN A 5 10.83 -43.98 -65.94
CA ASN A 5 9.56 -43.82 -65.26
C ASN A 5 9.50 -44.58 -63.93
N GLU A 6 10.23 -45.69 -63.79
CA GLU A 6 10.24 -46.50 -62.56
C GLU A 6 11.03 -45.82 -61.43
N ILE A 7 12.03 -44.99 -61.77
CA ILE A 7 12.79 -44.18 -60.79
C ILE A 7 11.97 -42.97 -60.32
N ARG A 8 11.10 -42.42 -61.19
CA ARG A 8 10.25 -41.27 -60.85
C ARG A 8 9.13 -41.66 -59.89
N ASP A 9 8.50 -42.80 -60.11
CA ASP A 9 7.40 -43.27 -59.25
C ASP A 9 7.93 -43.71 -57.86
N TYR A 10 9.18 -44.21 -57.79
CA TYR A 10 9.83 -44.50 -56.50
C TYR A 10 10.17 -43.24 -55.68
N ALA A 11 10.28 -42.07 -56.32
CA ALA A 11 10.56 -40.81 -55.66
C ALA A 11 9.29 -40.09 -55.17
N GLU A 12 8.13 -40.32 -55.80
CA GLU A 12 6.84 -39.77 -55.34
C GLU A 12 6.24 -40.56 -54.16
N GLU A 13 6.56 -41.84 -54.02
CA GLU A 13 6.00 -42.71 -52.97
C GLU A 13 6.62 -42.51 -51.57
N ARG A 14 7.78 -41.84 -51.47
CA ARG A 14 8.37 -41.46 -50.18
C ARG A 14 8.19 -39.98 -49.93
N GLY A 15 7.11 -39.64 -49.21
CA GLY A 15 6.65 -38.31 -48.78
C GLY A 15 7.64 -37.41 -48.04
N THR A 16 8.80 -37.15 -48.63
CA THR A 16 9.90 -36.33 -48.13
C THR A 16 9.68 -34.85 -48.45
N TYR A 17 9.03 -34.52 -49.57
CA TYR A 17 8.62 -33.15 -49.90
C TYR A 17 7.51 -32.60 -48.99
N ASN A 18 6.64 -33.47 -48.46
CA ASN A 18 5.62 -33.08 -47.49
C ASN A 18 6.17 -32.91 -46.07
N PHE A 19 7.30 -33.54 -45.73
CA PHE A 19 7.90 -33.42 -44.40
C PHE A 19 8.68 -32.11 -44.25
N LEU A 20 9.54 -31.76 -45.22
CA LEU A 20 10.33 -30.52 -45.19
C LEU A 20 9.47 -29.25 -45.27
N SER A 21 8.40 -29.26 -46.07
CA SER A 21 7.47 -28.13 -46.16
C SER A 21 6.60 -27.95 -44.90
N ARG A 22 6.27 -29.04 -44.19
CA ARG A 22 5.62 -28.99 -42.86
C ARG A 22 6.59 -28.53 -41.77
N PHE A 23 7.87 -28.90 -41.83
CA PHE A 23 8.89 -28.48 -40.88
C PHE A 23 9.26 -26.98 -41.03
N LEU A 24 9.34 -26.48 -42.27
CA LEU A 24 9.56 -25.06 -42.55
C LEU A 24 8.33 -24.18 -42.21
N ARG A 25 7.11 -24.73 -42.30
CA ARG A 25 5.89 -24.06 -41.81
C ARG A 25 5.78 -24.09 -40.28
N SER A 26 6.24 -25.14 -39.59
CA SER A 26 6.16 -25.23 -38.13
C SER A 26 7.16 -24.29 -37.41
N GLY A 27 8.32 -24.03 -38.02
CA GLY A 27 9.27 -23.02 -37.52
C GLY A 27 8.68 -21.61 -37.46
N ASN A 28 7.79 -21.26 -38.40
CA ASN A 28 7.05 -20.00 -38.39
C ASN A 28 5.94 -19.95 -37.34
N VAL A 29 5.32 -21.08 -36.99
CA VAL A 29 4.25 -21.12 -35.98
C VAL A 29 4.82 -21.09 -34.57
N MET A 30 5.88 -21.86 -34.30
CA MET A 30 6.56 -21.81 -32.99
C MET A 30 7.21 -20.44 -32.73
N ASN A 31 7.85 -19.83 -33.74
CA ASN A 31 8.37 -18.46 -33.59
C ASN A 31 7.24 -17.46 -33.32
N LYS A 32 6.12 -17.54 -34.07
CA LYS A 32 4.97 -16.66 -33.82
C LYS A 32 4.41 -16.83 -32.41
N LEU A 33 4.22 -18.07 -31.95
CA LEU A 33 3.73 -18.38 -30.60
C LEU A 33 4.68 -17.85 -29.51
N PHE A 34 5.99 -18.02 -29.70
CA PHE A 34 7.01 -17.50 -28.79
C PHE A 34 6.96 -15.97 -28.72
N TRP A 35 6.95 -15.27 -29.87
CA TRP A 35 6.88 -13.81 -29.91
C TRP A 35 5.56 -13.27 -29.34
N THR A 36 4.44 -13.96 -29.56
CA THR A 36 3.15 -13.57 -28.93
C THR A 36 3.16 -13.77 -27.42
N ALA A 37 3.74 -14.86 -26.92
CA ALA A 37 3.86 -15.10 -25.49
C ALA A 37 4.79 -14.08 -24.83
N LEU A 38 5.92 -13.77 -25.47
CA LEU A 38 6.86 -12.75 -25.00
C LEU A 38 6.20 -11.36 -24.96
N ALA A 39 5.47 -10.98 -26.02
CA ALA A 39 4.73 -9.73 -26.05
C ALA A 39 3.64 -9.65 -24.96
N ALA A 40 2.96 -10.77 -24.68
CA ALA A 40 1.98 -10.82 -23.59
C ALA A 40 2.62 -10.64 -22.21
N VAL A 41 3.76 -11.30 -21.95
CA VAL A 41 4.49 -11.15 -20.67
C VAL A 41 4.99 -9.71 -20.50
N ILE A 42 5.55 -9.11 -21.55
CA ILE A 42 5.98 -7.70 -21.54
C ILE A 42 4.77 -6.78 -21.31
N GLY A 43 3.66 -7.04 -21.99
CA GLY A 43 2.42 -6.28 -21.84
C GLY A 43 1.86 -6.32 -20.40
N ILE A 44 1.83 -7.51 -19.79
CA ILE A 44 1.41 -7.68 -18.38
C ILE A 44 2.39 -6.96 -17.45
N GLY A 45 3.71 -7.10 -17.66
CA GLY A 45 4.72 -6.41 -16.86
C GLY A 45 4.59 -4.89 -16.93
N LEU A 46 4.38 -4.34 -18.12
CA LEU A 46 4.14 -2.91 -18.32
C LEU A 46 2.83 -2.46 -17.68
N PHE A 47 1.76 -3.25 -17.79
CA PHE A 47 0.48 -2.95 -17.16
C PHE A 47 0.59 -2.88 -15.63
N ILE A 48 1.27 -3.85 -15.01
CA ILE A 48 1.56 -3.85 -13.57
C ILE A 48 2.40 -2.62 -13.19
N PHE A 49 3.45 -2.32 -13.96
CA PHE A 49 4.32 -1.16 -13.70
C PHE A 49 3.55 0.18 -13.78
N ILE A 50 2.67 0.34 -14.78
CA ILE A 50 1.85 1.54 -14.93
C ILE A 50 0.86 1.69 -13.77
N ILE A 51 0.17 0.62 -13.37
CA ILE A 51 -0.76 0.66 -12.23
C ILE A 51 -0.02 1.01 -10.93
N HIS A 52 1.12 0.38 -10.68
CA HIS A 52 1.93 0.65 -9.49
C HIS A 52 2.48 2.09 -9.48
N GLY A 53 2.85 2.61 -10.65
CA GLY A 53 3.26 4.01 -10.83
C GLY A 53 2.13 5.01 -10.58
N ALA A 54 0.91 4.72 -11.04
CA ALA A 54 -0.25 5.58 -10.85
C ALA A 54 -0.70 5.66 -9.38
N LEU A 55 -0.72 4.54 -8.65
CA LEU A 55 -1.06 4.52 -7.22
C LEU A 55 -0.02 5.28 -6.38
N ASN A 56 1.26 5.23 -6.76
CA ASN A 56 2.34 5.96 -6.08
C ASN A 56 2.47 7.44 -6.49
N GLN A 57 1.70 7.92 -7.47
CA GLN A 57 1.72 9.35 -7.83
C GLN A 57 0.96 10.19 -6.82
N ASP A 58 -0.15 9.69 -6.27
CA ASP A 58 -1.01 10.48 -5.38
C ASP A 58 -0.31 10.87 -4.07
N SER A 59 0.45 9.96 -3.47
CA SER A 59 1.27 10.27 -2.28
C SER A 59 2.39 11.26 -2.61
N LYS A 60 3.06 11.12 -3.77
CA LYS A 60 4.09 12.07 -4.24
C LYS A 60 3.54 13.46 -4.54
N LEU A 61 2.28 13.56 -4.96
CA LEU A 61 1.64 14.83 -5.31
C LEU A 61 1.37 15.72 -4.10
N THR A 62 1.20 15.15 -2.90
CA THR A 62 0.87 15.88 -1.67
C THR A 62 2.05 15.94 -0.70
N TRP A 63 2.94 14.93 -0.65
CA TRP A 63 4.01 14.78 0.36
C TRP A 63 4.90 16.01 0.55
N ASN A 64 5.25 16.68 -0.54
CA ASN A 64 6.16 17.84 -0.52
C ASN A 64 5.45 19.19 -0.55
N LYS A 65 4.11 19.21 -0.60
CA LYS A 65 3.33 20.45 -0.72
C LYS A 65 2.67 20.89 0.59
N VAL A 66 2.45 19.95 1.51
CA VAL A 66 1.75 20.18 2.77
C VAL A 66 2.64 20.88 3.80
N LYS A 67 2.05 21.77 4.60
CA LYS A 67 2.70 22.54 5.68
C LYS A 67 1.92 22.40 6.99
N PRO A 68 2.59 22.47 8.15
CA PRO A 68 1.92 22.48 9.45
C PRO A 68 0.78 23.51 9.49
N GLY A 69 -0.41 23.08 9.90
CA GLY A 69 -1.63 23.90 9.90
C GLY A 69 -2.56 23.67 8.71
N ASP A 70 -2.09 23.03 7.64
CA ASP A 70 -2.93 22.69 6.48
C ASP A 70 -4.04 21.70 6.87
N ARG A 71 -5.16 21.79 6.15
CA ARG A 71 -6.27 20.85 6.31
C ARG A 71 -5.98 19.57 5.53
N LEU A 72 -6.23 18.44 6.16
CA LEU A 72 -6.23 17.13 5.52
C LEU A 72 -7.66 16.64 5.33
N TYR A 73 -7.90 16.09 4.16
CA TYR A 73 -9.16 15.53 3.72
C TYR A 73 -8.96 14.04 3.39
N ALA A 74 -9.99 13.23 3.57
CA ALA A 74 -9.95 11.82 3.19
C ALA A 74 -9.92 11.67 1.66
N TYR A 75 -9.23 10.63 1.16
CA TYR A 75 -9.15 10.31 -0.26
C TYR A 75 -10.51 10.06 -0.92
N ASP A 76 -10.73 10.63 -2.10
CA ASP A 76 -11.92 10.45 -2.94
C ASP A 76 -12.35 8.98 -3.15
N GLY A 77 -11.39 8.05 -3.28
CA GLY A 77 -11.68 6.62 -3.49
C GLY A 77 -12.50 6.02 -2.35
N PHE A 78 -12.31 6.51 -1.13
CA PHE A 78 -13.02 6.10 0.07
C PHE A 78 -14.54 6.31 -0.01
N PHE A 79 -14.99 7.25 -0.83
CA PHE A 79 -16.43 7.57 -0.97
C PHE A 79 -17.08 6.90 -2.18
N LYS A 80 -16.28 6.28 -3.06
CA LYS A 80 -16.75 5.57 -4.26
C LYS A 80 -16.76 4.06 -4.06
N ASP A 81 -15.96 3.56 -3.12
CA ASP A 81 -15.90 2.15 -2.77
C ASP A 81 -17.13 1.77 -1.93
N THR A 82 -17.79 0.67 -2.27
CA THR A 82 -18.94 0.12 -1.52
C THR A 82 -18.50 -0.82 -0.41
N ILE A 83 -17.23 -1.22 -0.38
CA ILE A 83 -16.68 -2.17 0.59
C ILE A 83 -16.11 -1.43 1.81
N LEU A 84 -15.43 -0.30 1.58
CA LEU A 84 -14.84 0.51 2.64
C LEU A 84 -15.83 1.55 3.16
N THR A 85 -16.42 1.27 4.33
CA THR A 85 -17.41 2.16 4.96
C THR A 85 -16.83 3.06 6.05
N GLU A 86 -15.58 2.79 6.45
CA GLU A 86 -14.90 3.51 7.51
C GLU A 86 -13.38 3.58 7.32
N PHE A 87 -12.79 4.70 7.73
CA PHE A 87 -11.36 4.96 7.74
C PHE A 87 -10.90 5.08 9.18
N THR A 88 -9.85 4.34 9.54
CA THR A 88 -9.30 4.34 10.90
C THR A 88 -7.83 4.74 10.83
N PRO A 89 -7.44 5.91 11.38
CA PRO A 89 -6.03 6.31 11.44
C PRO A 89 -5.27 5.44 12.44
N PHE A 90 -3.98 5.72 12.57
CA PHE A 90 -3.07 5.00 13.46
C PHE A 90 -2.56 5.89 14.60
N ARG A 91 -2.06 5.25 15.65
CA ARG A 91 -1.29 5.86 16.73
C ARG A 91 0.10 5.25 16.75
N LEU A 92 1.11 6.07 17.00
CA LEU A 92 2.48 5.60 17.19
C LEU A 92 2.67 5.17 18.64
N LEU A 93 2.99 3.90 18.83
CA LEU A 93 3.54 3.38 20.07
C LEU A 93 5.05 3.45 20.03
N LYS A 94 5.66 3.86 21.13
CA LYS A 94 7.10 3.77 21.35
C LYS A 94 7.40 2.81 22.51
N PRO A 95 8.55 2.13 22.51
CA PRO A 95 9.03 1.42 23.68
C PRO A 95 9.12 2.37 24.88
N ILE A 96 8.77 1.88 26.06
CA ILE A 96 8.95 2.64 27.30
C ILE A 96 10.45 2.91 27.50
N ALA A 97 10.83 4.17 27.67
CA ALA A 97 12.19 4.54 28.02
C ALA A 97 12.33 4.76 29.53
N ALA A 98 13.57 4.71 30.02
CA ALA A 98 13.86 5.02 31.43
C ALA A 98 13.34 6.41 31.85
N SER A 99 13.42 7.39 30.95
CA SER A 99 12.89 8.74 31.17
C SER A 99 11.37 8.76 31.34
N ASP A 100 10.65 7.87 30.66
CA ASP A 100 9.19 7.78 30.81
C ASP A 100 8.84 7.25 32.21
N ILE A 101 9.59 6.24 32.70
CA ILE A 101 9.46 5.70 34.06
C ILE A 101 9.78 6.77 35.12
N ASP A 102 10.76 7.62 34.87
CA ASP A 102 11.14 8.70 35.80
C ASP A 102 10.00 9.67 36.09
N THR A 103 9.15 9.92 35.10
CA THR A 103 7.98 10.80 35.21
C THR A 103 6.77 10.14 35.88
N MET A 104 6.79 8.83 36.10
CA MET A 104 5.67 8.12 36.72
C MET A 104 5.52 8.50 38.20
N LYS A 105 4.27 8.68 38.65
CA LYS A 105 3.91 8.99 40.04
C LYS A 105 3.86 7.73 40.90
N ILE A 106 4.97 7.00 40.97
CA ILE A 106 5.15 5.74 41.72
C ILE A 106 6.39 5.84 42.62
N GLN A 107 6.58 4.86 43.52
CA GLN A 107 7.69 4.90 44.46
C GLN A 107 9.04 4.65 43.77
N GLU A 108 10.13 5.23 44.29
CA GLU A 108 11.44 5.19 43.63
C GLU A 108 11.96 3.75 43.43
N TRP A 109 11.74 2.86 44.39
CA TRP A 109 12.14 1.46 44.26
C TRP A 109 11.33 0.71 43.18
N GLU A 110 10.09 1.11 42.90
CA GLU A 110 9.29 0.55 41.80
C GLU A 110 9.86 1.00 40.46
N LYS A 111 10.29 2.27 40.35
CA LYS A 111 10.98 2.77 39.15
C LYS A 111 12.24 1.99 38.87
N VAL A 112 13.06 1.70 39.88
CA VAL A 112 14.27 0.87 39.73
C VAL A 112 13.92 -0.52 39.20
N LYS A 113 12.88 -1.16 39.74
CA LYS A 113 12.40 -2.47 39.25
C LYS A 113 11.93 -2.42 37.80
N LEU A 114 11.17 -1.40 37.42
CA LEU A 114 10.67 -1.24 36.05
C LEU A 114 11.81 -0.97 35.05
N LYS A 115 12.79 -0.13 35.43
CA LYS A 115 13.96 0.16 34.60
C LYS A 115 14.78 -1.10 34.31
N ALA A 116 14.91 -2.00 35.29
CA ALA A 116 15.61 -3.27 35.12
C ALA A 116 14.87 -4.25 34.18
N GLN A 117 13.58 -4.03 33.90
CA GLN A 117 12.76 -4.85 33.01
C GLN A 117 12.57 -4.22 31.62
N LEU A 118 13.28 -3.13 31.32
CA LEU A 118 13.21 -2.49 30.00
C LEU A 118 13.76 -3.41 28.93
N ASP A 119 12.95 -3.66 27.92
CA ASP A 119 13.36 -4.38 26.72
C ASP A 119 13.88 -3.38 25.68
N THR A 120 15.18 -3.42 25.43
CA THR A 120 15.86 -2.54 24.46
C THR A 120 15.75 -3.02 23.02
N SER A 121 15.17 -4.20 22.77
CA SER A 121 14.97 -4.76 21.44
C SER A 121 13.67 -4.28 20.77
N LEU A 122 12.74 -3.75 21.56
CA LEU A 122 11.47 -3.22 21.07
C LEU A 122 11.70 -2.01 20.15
N LYS A 123 10.89 -1.92 19.10
CA LYS A 123 10.91 -0.81 18.13
C LYS A 123 9.57 -0.09 18.12
N PRO A 124 9.53 1.21 17.78
CA PRO A 124 8.27 1.91 17.56
C PRO A 124 7.40 1.20 16.53
N GLN A 125 6.08 1.22 16.73
CA GLN A 125 5.12 0.58 15.85
C GLN A 125 3.84 1.41 15.74
N LEU A 126 3.21 1.36 14.58
CA LEU A 126 1.89 1.93 14.37
C LEU A 126 0.82 0.91 14.77
N VAL A 127 -0.21 1.38 15.45
CA VAL A 127 -1.37 0.57 15.81
C VAL A 127 -2.63 1.31 15.40
N THR A 128 -3.66 0.57 15.02
CA THR A 128 -4.97 1.11 14.68
C THR A 128 -5.51 1.96 15.84
N ALA A 129 -5.90 3.19 15.56
CA ALA A 129 -6.36 4.12 16.57
C ALA A 129 -7.77 3.79 17.07
N GLU A 130 -8.11 4.35 18.22
CA GLU A 130 -9.43 4.27 18.84
C GLU A 130 -10.50 5.16 18.18
N ILE A 131 -10.16 5.91 17.13
CA ILE A 131 -11.09 6.80 16.42
C ILE A 131 -11.38 6.26 15.02
N THR A 132 -12.60 6.45 14.53
CA THR A 132 -12.98 5.96 13.21
C THR A 132 -13.84 7.00 12.49
N TYR A 133 -13.52 7.24 11.22
CA TYR A 133 -14.25 8.14 10.32
C TYR A 133 -15.18 7.32 9.43
N LYS A 134 -16.45 7.30 9.78
CA LYS A 134 -17.48 6.62 8.97
C LYS A 134 -17.91 7.49 7.81
N VAL A 135 -18.01 6.91 6.61
CA VAL A 135 -18.45 7.59 5.39
C VAL A 135 -19.77 8.35 5.62
N ASP A 136 -20.76 7.71 6.23
CA ASP A 136 -22.05 8.33 6.58
C ASP A 136 -21.91 9.58 7.44
N SER A 137 -20.93 9.59 8.36
CA SER A 137 -20.72 10.74 9.25
C SER A 137 -20.10 11.92 8.49
N LEU A 138 -19.22 11.65 7.53
CA LEU A 138 -18.62 12.65 6.64
C LEU A 138 -19.67 13.23 5.67
N PHE A 139 -20.58 12.40 5.15
CA PHE A 139 -21.72 12.88 4.38
C PHE A 139 -22.67 13.76 5.21
N LYS A 140 -22.95 13.38 6.45
CA LYS A 140 -23.77 14.18 7.37
C LYS A 140 -23.11 15.53 7.70
N SER A 141 -21.79 15.56 7.91
CA SER A 141 -21.03 16.80 8.13
C SER A 141 -20.81 17.62 6.85
N LYS A 142 -21.11 17.05 5.67
CA LYS A 142 -20.87 17.64 4.35
C LYS A 142 -19.40 18.01 4.11
N SER A 143 -18.49 17.20 4.64
CA SER A 143 -17.06 17.40 4.48
C SER A 143 -16.29 16.10 4.72
N SER A 144 -15.29 15.87 3.89
CA SER A 144 -14.24 14.86 4.00
C SER A 144 -13.09 15.29 4.93
N PHE A 145 -13.20 16.43 5.61
CA PHE A 145 -12.17 16.94 6.51
C PHE A 145 -11.89 16.00 7.68
N VAL A 146 -10.67 15.48 7.74
CA VAL A 146 -10.24 14.53 8.79
C VAL A 146 -9.44 15.19 9.89
N GLY A 147 -8.70 16.27 9.60
CA GLY A 147 -7.93 16.96 10.62
C GLY A 147 -6.89 17.95 10.10
N ILE A 148 -6.10 18.47 11.03
CA ILE A 148 -5.05 19.47 10.75
C ILE A 148 -3.70 18.79 10.71
N TYR A 149 -2.98 18.96 9.61
CA TYR A 149 -1.63 18.46 9.43
C TYR A 149 -0.67 19.10 10.44
N VAL A 150 0.13 18.26 11.09
CA VAL A 150 1.15 18.67 12.07
C VAL A 150 2.55 18.48 11.50
N GLY A 151 2.77 17.37 10.79
CA GLY A 151 4.08 16.97 10.32
C GLY A 151 4.01 15.66 9.55
N LYS A 152 5.17 15.12 9.20
CA LYS A 152 5.27 13.89 8.43
C LYS A 152 6.40 13.03 8.94
N ASP A 153 6.25 11.72 8.80
CA ASP A 153 7.22 10.74 9.26
C ASP A 153 7.34 9.58 8.25
N SER A 154 8.52 8.98 8.19
CA SER A 154 8.80 7.79 7.38
C SER A 154 9.07 6.64 8.33
N ILE A 155 8.00 5.94 8.69
CA ILE A 155 8.06 4.79 9.60
C ILE A 155 8.25 3.54 8.75
N HIS A 156 9.26 2.75 9.12
CA HIS A 156 9.55 1.49 8.46
C HIS A 156 8.68 0.39 9.07
N GLU A 157 7.67 -0.05 8.33
CA GLU A 157 6.88 -1.23 8.68
C GLU A 157 7.17 -2.34 7.66
N SER A 158 7.52 -3.53 8.15
CA SER A 158 7.67 -4.74 7.32
C SER A 158 8.60 -4.63 6.09
N GLY A 159 9.59 -3.73 6.12
CA GLY A 159 10.58 -3.57 5.04
C GLY A 159 10.17 -2.59 3.93
N PHE A 160 9.00 -1.96 4.02
CA PHE A 160 8.58 -0.87 3.13
C PHE A 160 8.70 0.48 3.86
N ILE A 161 9.06 1.53 3.12
CA ILE A 161 9.06 2.90 3.64
C ILE A 161 7.71 3.50 3.32
N ASP A 162 6.85 3.53 4.34
CA ASP A 162 5.54 4.14 4.22
C ASP A 162 5.61 5.61 4.64
N HIS A 163 4.89 6.44 3.89
CA HIS A 163 4.89 7.89 4.05
C HIS A 163 3.68 8.28 4.90
N TRP A 164 3.91 8.68 6.14
CA TRP A 164 2.84 8.95 7.09
C TRP A 164 2.67 10.44 7.35
N TYR A 165 1.43 10.91 7.30
CA TYR A 165 1.06 12.22 7.79
C TYR A 165 0.65 12.17 9.25
N ILE A 166 1.28 13.03 10.02
CA ILE A 166 0.96 13.30 11.42
C ILE A 166 -0.09 14.40 11.45
N PHE A 167 -1.21 14.16 12.12
CA PHE A 167 -2.31 15.13 12.17
C PHE A 167 -3.04 15.14 13.51
N LYS A 168 -3.75 16.25 13.76
CA LYS A 168 -4.72 16.38 14.85
C LYS A 168 -6.13 16.15 14.29
N PRO A 169 -6.89 15.17 14.80
CA PRO A 169 -8.19 14.83 14.26
C PRO A 169 -9.20 15.97 14.47
N ALA A 170 -10.01 16.22 13.44
CA ALA A 170 -11.09 17.21 13.48
C ALA A 170 -12.22 16.82 14.43
N PHE A 171 -12.52 15.52 14.50
CA PHE A 171 -13.55 14.97 15.36
C PHE A 171 -13.00 13.76 16.13
N LYS A 172 -12.99 13.85 17.46
CA LYS A 172 -12.69 12.73 18.34
C LYS A 172 -14.00 12.07 18.74
N LYS A 173 -14.63 11.34 17.83
CA LYS A 173 -15.70 10.43 18.24
C LYS A 173 -15.01 9.13 18.63
N PRO A 174 -14.95 8.77 19.92
CA PRO A 174 -14.38 7.49 20.31
C PRO A 174 -15.16 6.39 19.58
N SER A 175 -14.43 5.53 18.88
CA SER A 175 -15.00 4.27 18.42
C SER A 175 -15.30 3.40 19.64
N HIS A 176 -16.05 2.32 19.44
CA HIS A 176 -16.25 1.32 20.50
C HIS A 176 -14.99 0.48 20.76
N TYR A 177 -13.90 0.69 20.01
CA TYR A 177 -12.65 -0.05 20.16
C TYR A 177 -11.74 0.64 21.18
N LEU A 178 -11.37 -0.11 22.21
CA LEU A 178 -10.28 0.24 23.10
C LEU A 178 -8.96 -0.02 22.36
N LEU A 179 -8.05 0.95 22.43
CA LEU A 179 -6.70 0.76 21.94
C LEU A 179 -5.98 -0.27 22.81
N ASP A 180 -5.66 -1.43 22.25
CA ASP A 180 -4.84 -2.42 22.93
C ASP A 180 -3.36 -2.03 22.83
N ILE A 181 -2.77 -1.64 23.96
CA ILE A 181 -1.36 -1.26 24.03
C ILE A 181 -0.57 -2.45 24.57
N PRO A 182 0.31 -3.08 23.76
CA PRO A 182 1.11 -4.20 24.21
C PRO A 182 2.01 -3.83 25.39
N LYS A 183 2.32 -4.83 26.23
CA LYS A 183 3.24 -4.64 27.35
C LYS A 183 4.61 -4.14 26.86
N GLY A 184 5.17 -3.15 27.56
CA GLY A 184 6.47 -2.55 27.20
C GLY A 184 6.35 -1.34 26.27
N TYR A 185 5.14 -0.99 25.84
CA TYR A 185 4.86 0.16 24.98
C TYR A 185 4.05 1.24 25.69
N ILE A 186 4.20 2.48 25.22
CA ILE A 186 3.35 3.62 25.53
C ILE A 186 3.04 4.41 24.27
N LEU A 187 1.99 5.23 24.32
CA LEU A 187 1.71 6.19 23.26
C LEU A 187 2.86 7.19 23.14
N SER A 188 3.38 7.38 21.92
CA SER A 188 4.48 8.31 21.68
C SER A 188 4.05 9.77 21.83
N ASN A 189 2.82 10.10 21.44
CA ASN A 189 2.25 11.44 21.46
C ASN A 189 0.72 11.39 21.30
N ASP A 190 0.08 12.56 21.35
CA ASP A 190 -1.37 12.75 21.13
C ASP A 190 -1.76 12.93 19.65
N ASN A 191 -0.83 12.70 18.72
CA ASN A 191 -1.08 12.83 17.30
C ASN A 191 -1.54 11.50 16.69
N TYR A 192 -2.18 11.61 15.53
CA TYR A 192 -2.65 10.49 14.74
C TYR A 192 -1.87 10.46 13.43
N TYR A 193 -1.79 9.27 12.85
CA TYR A 193 -1.03 8.97 11.66
C TYR A 193 -1.99 8.46 10.58
N MET A 194 -1.86 8.95 9.34
CA MET A 194 -2.52 8.37 8.18
C MET A 194 -1.54 8.20 7.04
N ASP A 195 -1.76 7.21 6.19
CA ASP A 195 -0.97 7.07 4.98
C ASP A 195 -1.17 8.30 4.09
N ALA A 196 -0.09 8.83 3.53
CA ALA A 196 -0.15 9.92 2.57
C ALA A 196 -1.01 9.59 1.34
N SER A 197 -1.16 8.32 0.96
CA SER A 197 -2.07 7.89 -0.11
C SER A 197 -3.54 8.15 0.22
N ASP A 198 -3.89 8.12 1.51
CA ASP A 198 -5.27 8.24 2.01
C ASP A 198 -5.68 9.68 2.26
N ALA A 199 -4.76 10.62 2.04
CA ALA A 199 -4.93 12.04 2.33
C ALA A 199 -5.00 12.90 1.07
N ARG A 200 -5.85 13.93 1.10
CA ARG A 200 -5.93 14.99 0.08
C ARG A 200 -5.82 16.35 0.74
N LEU A 201 -5.30 17.33 0.00
CA LEU A 201 -5.17 18.73 0.44
C LEU A 201 -6.38 19.58 0.07
N GLU A 202 -7.30 19.00 -0.71
CA GLU A 202 -8.55 19.62 -1.09
C GLU A 202 -9.72 18.73 -0.70
N GLU A 203 -10.84 19.39 -0.42
CA GLU A 203 -12.13 18.74 -0.15
C GLU A 203 -12.53 17.83 -1.32
N ALA A 204 -13.04 16.63 -1.04
CA ALA A 204 -13.43 15.72 -2.10
C ALA A 204 -14.57 16.30 -2.97
N PRO A 205 -14.59 16.09 -4.30
CA PRO A 205 -15.53 16.76 -5.22
C PRO A 205 -17.00 16.64 -4.84
N GLN A 206 -17.43 15.50 -4.29
CA GLN A 206 -18.80 15.25 -3.81
C GLN A 206 -19.24 16.12 -2.63
N PHE A 207 -18.30 16.80 -1.95
CA PHE A 207 -18.58 17.77 -0.89
C PHE A 207 -18.37 19.22 -1.34
N LYS A 208 -17.78 19.46 -2.52
CA LYS A 208 -17.64 20.80 -3.10
C LYS A 208 -19.04 21.24 -3.60
N LYS A 209 -19.55 22.35 -3.07
CA LYS A 209 -20.77 23.01 -3.56
C LYS A 209 -20.44 23.95 -4.71
#